data_AF-A0A6L7IS11-F1
#
_entry.id   AF-A0A6L7IS11-F1
#
_cell.length_a   1.000
_cell.length_b   1.000
_cell.length_c   1.000
_cell.angle_alpha   90.00
_cell.angle_beta   90.00
_cell.angle_gamma   90.00
#
_symmetry.space_group_name_H-M   'P 1'
#
loop_
_entity.id
_entity.type
_entity.pdbx_description
1 polymer ?
#
loop_
_entity_poly.entity_id
_entity_poly.type
_entity_poly.pdbx_seq_one_letter_code
_entity_poly.pdbx_strand_id
1 'polypeptide(L)'
;MKKRVCTVAALAMTISLVAGASALGMAGCAPQESAGDAAKANASEQAGLSFTWTADAECATCHTAEGDSLTNAACEISASHGDLACASCHTDTSGLESAHAEVDMNDYQVPKKLKKTDVSKEACLSCHDQAEVAAATADLTVLTDDNGLTVNPHELPGNSEHDKLVCAKCHTMHEEATPDENAADACASCHHAGVYECHTCHS
;
A
#
# COMPACT_ATOMS: atom_id res chain seq x y z
N MET A 1 26.22 32.87 -37.45
CA MET A 1 26.29 32.94 -38.93
C MET A 1 27.47 32.10 -39.43
N LYS A 2 27.26 31.24 -40.44
CA LYS A 2 28.25 30.48 -41.27
C LYS A 2 29.08 29.42 -40.51
N LYS A 3 28.62 28.15 -40.49
CA LYS A 3 28.94 27.03 -41.42
C LYS A 3 30.44 26.82 -41.71
N ARG A 4 30.94 25.60 -41.38
CA ARG A 4 31.67 24.63 -42.23
C ARG A 4 32.86 23.98 -41.51
N VAL A 5 32.77 22.68 -41.18
CA VAL A 5 33.90 21.72 -41.09
C VAL A 5 33.26 20.33 -41.26
N CYS A 6 33.25 19.77 -42.48
CA CYS A 6 34.19 18.80 -43.06
C CYS A 6 33.60 17.39 -43.12
N THR A 7 33.19 17.02 -44.32
CA THR A 7 32.94 15.64 -44.78
C THR A 7 34.25 14.95 -45.15
N VAL A 8 34.50 13.76 -44.60
CA VAL A 8 35.24 12.63 -45.21
C VAL A 8 34.65 11.35 -44.57
N ALA A 9 33.67 10.68 -45.16
CA ALA A 9 33.74 9.65 -46.21
C ALA A 9 34.36 8.32 -45.75
N ALA A 10 33.54 7.27 -45.60
CA ALA A 10 33.86 5.89 -45.96
C ALA A 10 32.61 4.97 -46.00
N LEU A 11 32.30 4.50 -47.23
CA LEU A 11 31.84 3.16 -47.65
C LEU A 11 30.71 2.47 -46.86
N ALA A 12 29.46 2.36 -47.37
CA ALA A 12 28.95 1.59 -48.52
C ALA A 12 28.68 0.08 -48.27
N MET A 13 27.40 -0.26 -48.46
CA MET A 13 26.79 -1.56 -48.82
C MET A 13 26.79 -2.72 -47.82
N THR A 14 25.58 -3.08 -47.36
CA THR A 14 24.87 -4.26 -47.91
C THR A 14 23.35 -4.09 -47.77
N ILE A 15 22.66 -4.18 -48.90
CA ILE A 15 21.21 -4.36 -49.05
C ILE A 15 20.89 -5.83 -48.78
N SER A 16 19.91 -6.09 -47.90
CA SER A 16 19.10 -7.30 -47.97
C SER A 16 17.64 -6.94 -47.65
N LEU A 17 16.86 -6.83 -48.73
CA LEU A 17 15.41 -6.93 -48.71
C LEU A 17 15.02 -8.33 -48.22
N VAL A 18 14.22 -8.40 -47.15
CA VAL A 18 13.19 -9.44 -47.01
C VAL A 18 11.90 -8.75 -46.62
N ALA A 19 11.02 -8.62 -47.61
CA ALA A 19 9.60 -8.34 -47.41
C ALA A 19 8.93 -9.64 -46.94
N GLY A 20 8.09 -9.56 -45.91
CA GLY A 20 7.33 -10.71 -45.44
C GLY A 20 6.41 -10.41 -44.27
N ALA A 21 5.15 -10.19 -44.60
CA ALA A 21 3.97 -10.36 -43.76
C ALA A 21 3.78 -9.41 -42.57
N SER A 22 3.05 -8.34 -42.88
CA SER A 22 2.06 -7.72 -42.02
C SER A 22 1.27 -8.75 -41.21
N ALA A 23 1.48 -8.76 -39.90
CA ALA A 23 0.49 -9.22 -38.94
C ALA A 23 0.24 -8.04 -38.00
N LEU A 24 -0.82 -7.27 -38.29
CA LEU A 24 -1.47 -6.42 -37.30
C LEU A 24 -1.99 -7.37 -36.21
N GLY A 25 -1.17 -7.59 -35.18
CA GLY A 25 -1.64 -8.17 -33.93
C GLY A 25 -2.62 -7.18 -33.33
N MET A 26 -3.90 -7.57 -33.30
CA MET A 26 -4.90 -6.88 -32.51
C MET A 26 -4.36 -6.76 -31.08
N ALA A 27 -4.07 -5.53 -30.65
CA ALA A 27 -4.10 -5.20 -29.24
C ALA A 27 -5.56 -5.33 -28.82
N GLY A 28 -6.00 -6.58 -28.59
CA GLY A 28 -7.18 -6.85 -27.81
C GLY A 28 -6.91 -6.25 -26.45
N CYS A 29 -7.60 -5.16 -26.13
CA CYS A 29 -7.77 -4.74 -24.76
C CYS A 29 -8.39 -5.95 -24.06
N ALA A 30 -7.57 -6.74 -23.37
CA ALA A 30 -8.09 -7.71 -22.43
C ALA A 30 -9.00 -6.91 -21.48
N PRO A 31 -10.19 -7.41 -21.14
CA PRO A 31 -10.97 -6.80 -20.08
C PRO A 31 -10.05 -6.69 -18.87
N GLN A 32 -9.85 -5.48 -18.37
CA GLN A 32 -9.20 -5.30 -17.09
C GLN A 32 -10.22 -5.77 -16.06
N GLU A 33 -10.23 -7.09 -15.81
CA GLU A 33 -11.04 -7.68 -14.75
C GLU A 33 -10.64 -6.98 -13.46
N SER A 34 -11.63 -6.41 -12.76
CA SER A 34 -11.33 -5.73 -11.51
C SER A 34 -10.98 -6.79 -10.45
N ALA A 35 -10.15 -6.43 -9.46
CA ALA A 35 -9.81 -7.33 -8.36
C ALA A 35 -11.06 -7.98 -7.74
N GLY A 36 -12.16 -7.22 -7.62
CA GLY A 36 -13.43 -7.72 -7.11
C GLY A 36 -14.13 -8.76 -7.99
N ASP A 37 -13.95 -8.72 -9.31
CA ASP A 37 -14.50 -9.71 -10.23
C ASP A 37 -13.77 -11.04 -10.12
N ALA A 38 -12.44 -11.00 -9.99
CA ALA A 38 -11.61 -12.20 -9.79
C ALA A 38 -11.94 -12.92 -8.48
N ALA A 39 -12.06 -12.17 -7.36
CA ALA A 39 -12.42 -12.75 -6.07
C ALA A 39 -13.81 -13.42 -6.10
N LYS A 40 -14.79 -12.83 -6.80
CA LYS A 40 -16.12 -13.42 -6.99
C LYS A 40 -16.10 -14.65 -7.89
N ALA A 41 -15.28 -14.66 -8.94
CA ALA A 41 -15.10 -15.82 -9.80
C ALA A 41 -14.54 -17.00 -8.98
N ASN A 42 -13.46 -16.78 -8.22
CA ASN A 42 -12.87 -17.78 -7.33
C ASN A 42 -13.90 -18.32 -6.33
N ALA A 43 -14.69 -17.45 -5.69
CA ALA A 43 -15.74 -17.88 -4.76
C ALA A 43 -16.85 -18.69 -5.46
N SER A 44 -17.21 -18.34 -6.70
CA SER A 44 -18.22 -19.05 -7.49
C SER A 44 -17.75 -20.46 -7.88
N GLU A 45 -16.46 -20.64 -8.17
CA GLU A 45 -15.86 -21.97 -8.39
C GLU A 45 -15.88 -22.83 -7.12
N GLN A 46 -15.91 -22.18 -5.96
CA GLN A 46 -15.97 -22.81 -4.63
C GLN A 46 -17.40 -22.88 -4.08
N ALA A 47 -18.42 -22.53 -4.87
CA ALA A 47 -19.81 -22.54 -4.44
C ALA A 47 -20.26 -23.94 -3.97
N GLY A 48 -20.97 -23.97 -2.84
CA GLY A 48 -21.39 -25.21 -2.19
C GLY A 48 -20.32 -25.89 -1.32
N LEU A 49 -19.09 -25.37 -1.28
CA LEU A 49 -18.07 -25.77 -0.30
C LEU A 49 -18.16 -24.89 0.94
N SER A 50 -17.96 -25.50 2.12
CA SER A 50 -17.76 -24.75 3.35
C SER A 50 -16.33 -24.23 3.40
N PHE A 51 -16.17 -22.90 3.49
CA PHE A 51 -14.88 -22.30 3.81
C PHE A 51 -14.61 -22.44 5.31
N THR A 52 -13.35 -22.74 5.67
CA THR A 52 -12.90 -22.71 7.05
C THR A 52 -11.57 -21.97 7.08
N TRP A 53 -11.52 -20.90 7.87
CA TRP A 53 -10.31 -20.11 8.00
C TRP A 53 -9.21 -20.91 8.68
N THR A 54 -7.98 -20.70 8.22
CA THR A 54 -6.75 -21.20 8.85
C THR A 54 -5.68 -20.12 8.76
N ALA A 55 -4.69 -20.16 9.64
CA ALA A 55 -3.57 -19.22 9.61
C ALA A 55 -2.72 -19.33 8.33
N ASP A 56 -2.77 -20.48 7.66
CA ASP A 56 -2.04 -20.79 6.43
C ASP A 56 -2.91 -20.63 5.17
N ALA A 57 -4.08 -20.00 5.28
CA ALA A 57 -4.97 -19.81 4.14
C ALA A 57 -4.37 -18.84 3.11
N GLU A 58 -4.52 -19.17 1.82
CA GLU A 58 -4.10 -18.34 0.69
C GLU A 58 -5.00 -17.11 0.54
N CYS A 59 -4.74 -16.07 1.35
CA CYS A 59 -5.59 -14.90 1.54
C CYS A 59 -5.93 -14.19 0.23
N ALA A 60 -4.95 -14.03 -0.67
CA ALA A 60 -5.08 -13.30 -1.93
C ALA A 60 -6.11 -13.90 -2.91
N THR A 61 -6.51 -15.17 -2.72
CA THR A 61 -7.56 -15.81 -3.53
C THR A 61 -8.89 -15.07 -3.41
N CYS A 62 -9.19 -14.54 -2.22
CA CYS A 62 -10.42 -13.81 -1.92
C CYS A 62 -10.16 -12.32 -1.66
N HIS A 63 -8.96 -11.98 -1.16
CA HIS A 63 -8.49 -10.61 -0.91
C HIS A 63 -7.57 -10.16 -2.05
N THR A 64 -8.11 -10.11 -3.25
CA THR A 64 -7.36 -9.83 -4.48
C THR A 64 -6.78 -8.42 -4.51
N ALA A 65 -7.49 -7.42 -3.97
CA ALA A 65 -6.96 -6.06 -3.91
C ALA A 65 -5.70 -5.99 -3.04
N GLU A 66 -5.72 -6.63 -1.86
CA GLU A 66 -4.55 -6.75 -1.00
C GLU A 66 -3.45 -7.58 -1.66
N GLY A 67 -3.80 -8.67 -2.37
CA GLY A 67 -2.86 -9.47 -3.15
C GLY A 67 -2.15 -8.68 -4.26
N ASP A 68 -2.90 -7.91 -5.04
CA ASP A 68 -2.38 -7.07 -6.13
C ASP A 68 -1.45 -5.98 -5.59
N SER A 69 -1.78 -5.41 -4.42
CA SER A 69 -0.98 -4.36 -3.79
C SER A 69 0.44 -4.81 -3.42
N LEU A 70 0.69 -6.12 -3.24
CA LEU A 70 2.01 -6.67 -2.93
C LEU A 70 3.04 -6.41 -4.04
N THR A 71 2.58 -6.14 -5.27
CA THR A 71 3.44 -5.85 -6.42
C THR A 71 3.18 -4.48 -7.04
N ASN A 72 2.18 -3.74 -6.54
CA ASN A 72 1.88 -2.39 -6.99
C ASN A 72 2.84 -1.39 -6.33
N ALA A 73 3.79 -0.84 -7.11
CA ALA A 73 4.76 0.15 -6.64
C ALA A 73 4.14 1.44 -6.08
N ALA A 74 2.85 1.70 -6.32
CA ALA A 74 2.11 2.81 -5.70
C ALA A 74 1.64 2.50 -4.28
N CYS A 75 1.67 1.23 -3.84
CA CYS A 75 1.33 0.79 -2.49
C CYS A 75 2.61 0.57 -1.68
N GLU A 76 2.69 1.12 -0.46
CA GLU A 76 3.88 1.02 0.42
C GLU A 76 4.31 -0.42 0.70
N ILE A 77 3.34 -1.35 0.75
CA ILE A 77 3.62 -2.76 1.04
C ILE A 77 4.56 -3.38 0.02
N SER A 78 4.44 -3.01 -1.26
CA SER A 78 5.23 -3.60 -2.36
C SER A 78 6.73 -3.32 -2.25
N ALA A 79 7.11 -2.21 -1.62
CA ALA A 79 8.51 -1.77 -1.57
C ALA A 79 9.35 -2.60 -0.59
N SER A 80 8.76 -3.00 0.55
CA SER A 80 9.53 -3.58 1.67
C SER A 80 8.86 -4.77 2.36
N HIS A 81 7.58 -5.04 2.10
CA HIS A 81 6.79 -6.03 2.82
C HIS A 81 6.03 -7.00 1.88
N GLY A 82 6.17 -6.86 0.55
CA GLY A 82 5.43 -7.63 -0.45
C GLY A 82 5.67 -9.14 -0.41
N ASP A 83 6.82 -9.55 0.14
CA ASP A 83 7.21 -10.97 0.29
C ASP A 83 6.80 -11.56 1.65
N LEU A 84 6.22 -10.78 2.56
CA LEU A 84 5.78 -11.28 3.86
C LEU A 84 4.44 -11.99 3.75
N ALA A 85 4.24 -13.01 4.58
CA ALA A 85 2.94 -13.62 4.73
C ALA A 85 1.94 -12.62 5.34
N CYS A 86 0.67 -12.69 4.96
CA CYS A 86 -0.36 -11.76 5.46
C CYS A 86 -0.44 -11.75 7.00
N ALA A 87 -0.28 -12.92 7.62
CA ALA A 87 -0.29 -13.09 9.07
C ALA A 87 0.92 -12.47 9.80
N SER A 88 1.96 -12.04 9.09
CA SER A 88 3.08 -11.29 9.68
C SER A 88 2.64 -9.91 10.21
N CYS A 89 1.61 -9.31 9.60
CA CYS A 89 1.05 -8.04 10.05
C CYS A 89 -0.38 -8.20 10.61
N HIS A 90 -1.17 -9.12 10.06
CA HIS A 90 -2.51 -9.43 10.56
C HIS A 90 -2.46 -10.49 11.65
N THR A 91 -1.93 -10.11 12.81
CA THR A 91 -1.59 -11.06 13.89
C THR A 91 -2.77 -11.47 14.79
N ASP A 92 -3.91 -10.78 14.70
CA ASP A 92 -5.11 -11.11 15.48
C ASP A 92 -5.84 -12.33 14.91
N THR A 93 -5.30 -13.52 15.18
CA THR A 93 -5.83 -14.79 14.68
C THR A 93 -7.24 -15.08 15.15
N SER A 94 -7.58 -14.75 16.41
CA SER A 94 -8.94 -14.94 16.94
C SER A 94 -9.95 -14.01 16.28
N GLY A 95 -9.56 -12.76 16.03
CA GLY A 95 -10.38 -11.80 15.30
C GLY A 95 -10.54 -12.19 13.84
N LEU A 96 -9.48 -12.71 13.19
CA LEU A 96 -9.54 -13.24 11.83
C LEU A 96 -10.46 -14.46 11.75
N GLU A 97 -10.35 -15.43 12.66
CA GLU A 97 -11.27 -16.57 12.72
C GLU A 97 -12.73 -16.10 12.85
N SER A 98 -12.99 -15.14 13.74
CA SER A 98 -14.31 -14.53 13.94
C SER A 98 -14.80 -13.73 12.72
N ALA A 99 -13.88 -13.13 11.95
CA ALA A 99 -14.21 -12.42 10.72
C ALA A 99 -14.65 -13.37 9.61
N HIS A 100 -14.10 -14.58 9.60
CA HIS A 100 -14.33 -15.59 8.56
C HIS A 100 -15.35 -16.66 8.92
N ALA A 101 -15.81 -16.74 10.18
CA ALA A 101 -16.72 -17.78 10.67
C ALA A 101 -18.06 -17.86 9.90
N GLU A 102 -18.52 -16.75 9.32
CA GLU A 102 -19.82 -16.65 8.65
C GLU A 102 -19.69 -16.50 7.13
N VAL A 103 -18.52 -16.80 6.56
CA VAL A 103 -18.32 -16.67 5.12
C VAL A 103 -19.07 -17.80 4.39
N ASP A 104 -20.09 -17.43 3.62
CA ASP A 104 -20.80 -18.32 2.70
C ASP A 104 -20.31 -18.10 1.27
N MET A 105 -19.74 -19.14 0.65
CA MET A 105 -19.27 -19.09 -0.74
C MET A 105 -20.41 -18.88 -1.74
N ASN A 106 -21.66 -19.21 -1.40
CA ASN A 106 -22.81 -19.03 -2.28
C ASN A 106 -23.29 -17.57 -2.36
N ASP A 107 -22.96 -16.75 -1.37
CA ASP A 107 -23.29 -15.32 -1.31
C ASP A 107 -22.05 -14.47 -0.95
N TYR A 108 -20.89 -14.92 -1.42
CA TYR A 108 -19.64 -14.25 -1.10
C TYR A 108 -19.62 -12.82 -1.65
N GLN A 109 -19.28 -11.88 -0.77
CA GLN A 109 -19.03 -10.49 -1.12
C GLN A 109 -17.60 -10.13 -0.74
N VAL A 110 -16.89 -9.53 -1.69
CA VAL A 110 -15.52 -9.08 -1.51
C VAL A 110 -15.47 -8.04 -0.38
N PRO A 111 -14.70 -8.29 0.69
CA PRO A 111 -14.50 -7.30 1.74
C PRO A 111 -13.83 -6.05 1.17
N LYS A 112 -14.30 -4.87 1.59
CA LYS A 112 -13.70 -3.60 1.16
C LYS A 112 -12.73 -3.00 2.16
N LYS A 113 -12.78 -3.46 3.41
CA LYS A 113 -11.97 -2.95 4.52
C LYS A 113 -11.97 -3.93 5.67
N LEU A 114 -10.85 -4.00 6.37
CA LEU A 114 -10.74 -4.65 7.68
C LEU A 114 -11.54 -3.84 8.73
N LYS A 115 -12.69 -4.38 9.16
CA LYS A 115 -13.58 -3.73 10.15
C LYS A 115 -13.61 -4.43 11.51
N LYS A 116 -13.26 -5.72 11.53
CA LYS A 116 -13.36 -6.59 12.73
C LYS A 116 -12.02 -6.74 13.44
N THR A 117 -10.92 -6.46 12.75
CA THR A 117 -9.55 -6.51 13.26
C THR A 117 -8.80 -5.28 12.74
N ASP A 118 -7.62 -5.03 13.31
CA ASP A 118 -6.71 -3.96 12.92
C ASP A 118 -5.27 -4.51 12.92
N VAL A 119 -4.36 -3.80 12.26
CA VAL A 119 -2.91 -4.01 12.44
C VAL A 119 -2.47 -3.16 13.61
N SER A 120 -2.10 -3.80 14.72
CA SER A 120 -1.67 -3.09 15.92
C SER A 120 -0.27 -2.50 15.74
N LYS A 121 0.08 -1.52 16.59
CA LYS A 121 1.43 -0.94 16.60
C LYS A 121 2.49 -2.01 16.87
N GLU A 122 2.18 -2.97 17.73
CA GLU A 122 3.07 -4.07 18.12
C GLU A 122 3.41 -4.99 16.95
N ALA A 123 2.50 -5.17 15.97
CA ALA A 123 2.80 -5.95 14.77
C ALA A 123 3.99 -5.34 14.01
N CYS A 124 4.02 -4.02 13.84
CA CYS A 124 5.15 -3.30 13.24
C CYS A 124 6.39 -3.37 14.14
N LEU A 125 6.22 -3.14 15.44
CA LEU A 125 7.34 -3.11 16.41
C LEU A 125 7.99 -4.48 16.65
N SER A 126 7.39 -5.57 16.15
CA SER A 126 8.03 -6.88 16.16
C SER A 126 9.26 -6.96 15.24
N CYS A 127 9.36 -6.07 14.25
CA CYS A 127 10.50 -5.96 13.32
C CYS A 127 11.16 -4.59 13.33
N HIS A 128 10.45 -3.54 13.75
CA HIS A 128 10.96 -2.17 13.79
C HIS A 128 11.18 -1.68 15.22
N ASP A 129 12.36 -1.15 15.51
CA ASP A 129 12.59 -0.46 16.78
C ASP A 129 12.11 1.00 16.69
N GLN A 130 11.27 1.42 17.64
CA GLN A 130 10.69 2.76 17.65
C GLN A 130 11.75 3.87 17.76
N ALA A 131 12.83 3.64 18.53
CA ALA A 131 13.87 4.64 18.72
C ALA A 131 14.77 4.74 17.48
N GLU A 132 15.04 3.63 16.80
CA GLU A 132 15.74 3.62 15.52
C GLU A 132 14.94 4.34 14.44
N VAL A 133 13.62 4.11 14.36
CA VAL A 133 12.74 4.82 13.41
C VAL A 133 12.71 6.32 13.72
N ALA A 134 12.59 6.70 14.99
CA ALA A 134 12.65 8.10 15.41
C ALA A 134 13.97 8.77 15.01
N ALA A 135 15.11 8.11 15.29
CA ALA A 135 16.42 8.63 14.94
C ALA A 135 16.61 8.75 13.41
N ALA A 136 16.14 7.77 12.63
CA ALA A 136 16.24 7.76 11.18
C ALA A 136 15.40 8.88 10.51
N THR A 137 14.39 9.37 11.21
CA THR A 137 13.45 10.39 10.70
C THR A 137 13.61 11.76 11.35
N ALA A 138 14.60 11.93 12.24
CA ALA A 138 14.79 13.15 13.04
C ALA A 138 15.01 14.42 12.21
N ASP A 139 15.60 14.29 11.02
CA ASP A 139 15.91 15.42 10.13
C ASP A 139 14.82 15.68 9.07
N LEU A 140 13.71 14.91 9.08
CA LEU A 140 12.61 15.11 8.13
C LEU A 140 11.76 16.31 8.53
N THR A 141 11.42 17.14 7.55
CA THR A 141 10.60 18.35 7.74
C THR A 141 9.18 18.20 7.18
N VAL A 142 8.74 16.97 6.92
CA VAL A 142 7.45 16.65 6.27
C VAL A 142 6.28 17.23 7.06
N LEU A 143 6.32 17.11 8.40
CA LEU A 143 5.31 17.67 9.29
C LEU A 143 5.83 18.98 9.89
N THR A 144 5.69 20.06 9.12
CA THR A 144 5.94 21.42 9.58
C THR A 144 4.64 22.21 9.56
N ASP A 145 4.31 22.81 10.69
CA ASP A 145 3.06 23.56 10.88
C ASP A 145 3.12 24.99 10.32
N ASP A 146 2.00 25.71 10.36
CA ASP A 146 1.89 27.08 9.84
C ASP A 146 2.77 28.10 10.60
N ASN A 147 3.21 27.75 11.81
CA ASN A 147 4.12 28.57 12.63
C ASN A 147 5.59 28.16 12.44
N GLY A 148 5.88 27.18 11.58
CA GLY A 148 7.23 26.68 11.31
C GLY A 148 7.75 25.69 12.35
N LEU A 149 6.89 25.15 13.22
CA LEU A 149 7.25 24.07 14.12
C LEU A 149 7.24 22.75 13.35
N THR A 150 8.41 22.13 13.23
CA THR A 150 8.55 20.77 12.71
C THR A 150 8.42 19.75 13.83
N VAL A 151 7.67 18.68 13.61
CA VAL A 151 7.52 17.55 14.55
C VAL A 151 7.93 16.24 13.90
N ASN A 152 8.56 15.36 14.69
CA ASN A 152 8.80 13.98 14.29
C ASN A 152 7.63 13.11 14.81
N PRO A 153 6.80 12.51 13.92
CA PRO A 153 5.65 11.69 14.34
C PRO A 153 6.08 10.38 15.02
N HIS A 154 7.35 10.01 14.93
CA HIS A 154 7.91 8.83 15.58
C HIS A 154 8.51 9.13 16.96
N GLU A 155 8.56 10.40 17.36
CA GLU A 155 9.01 10.86 18.68
C GLU A 155 8.03 11.89 19.26
N LEU A 156 6.74 11.56 19.19
CA LEU A 156 5.68 12.45 19.68
C LEU A 156 5.75 12.62 21.21
N PRO A 157 5.37 13.79 21.74
CA PRO A 157 5.20 13.98 23.17
C PRO A 157 4.18 12.98 23.72
N GLY A 158 4.55 12.26 24.79
CA GLY A 158 3.68 11.24 25.39
C GLY A 158 2.42 11.85 26.00
N ASN A 159 1.26 11.51 25.45
CA ASN A 159 -0.06 11.80 26.00
C ASN A 159 -1.09 10.77 25.54
N SER A 160 -2.22 10.70 26.23
CA SER A 160 -3.24 9.67 26.00
C SER A 160 -3.86 9.67 24.60
N GLU A 161 -3.80 10.78 23.87
CA GLU A 161 -4.32 10.86 22.50
C GLU A 161 -3.27 10.41 21.47
N HIS A 162 -2.01 10.84 21.63
CA HIS A 162 -0.90 10.34 20.80
C HIS A 162 -0.66 8.84 20.98
N ASP A 163 -0.89 8.30 22.18
CA ASP A 163 -0.77 6.86 22.45
C ASP A 163 -1.79 6.01 21.66
N LYS A 164 -2.88 6.61 21.18
CA LYS A 164 -3.88 5.94 20.34
C LYS A 164 -3.48 5.88 18.86
N LEU A 165 -2.45 6.62 18.45
CA LEU A 165 -1.96 6.57 17.09
C LEU A 165 -1.23 5.25 16.85
N VAL A 166 -1.61 4.58 15.76
CA VAL A 166 -0.94 3.37 15.27
C VAL A 166 -0.28 3.69 13.93
N CYS A 167 0.74 2.93 13.55
CA CYS A 167 1.53 3.16 12.33
C CYS A 167 0.62 3.27 11.09
N ALA A 168 -0.41 2.41 11.03
CA ALA A 168 -1.38 2.35 9.94
C ALA A 168 -2.30 3.59 9.80
N LYS A 169 -2.20 4.59 10.69
CA LYS A 169 -2.88 5.88 10.52
C LYS A 169 -2.18 6.80 9.53
N CYS A 170 -0.87 6.65 9.39
CA CYS A 170 -0.07 7.43 8.45
C CYS A 170 0.44 6.54 7.30
N HIS A 171 0.85 5.31 7.62
CA HIS A 171 1.37 4.35 6.65
C HIS A 171 0.26 3.43 6.14
N THR A 172 -0.25 3.69 4.94
CA THR A 172 -1.32 2.86 4.37
C THR A 172 -0.70 1.83 3.43
N MET A 173 -0.68 0.58 3.88
CA MET A 173 0.11 -0.46 3.23
C MET A 173 -0.47 -0.91 1.87
N HIS A 174 -1.79 -1.08 1.81
CA HIS A 174 -2.49 -1.69 0.67
C HIS A 174 -3.19 -0.69 -0.27
N GLU A 175 -3.09 0.61 0.01
CA GLU A 175 -3.73 1.66 -0.80
C GLU A 175 -2.66 2.52 -1.48
N GLU A 176 -3.04 3.15 -2.58
CA GLU A 176 -2.19 4.12 -3.26
C GLU A 176 -2.24 5.43 -2.48
N ALA A 177 -1.29 5.62 -1.56
CA ALA A 177 -1.18 6.81 -0.75
C ALA A 177 0.28 7.06 -0.37
N THR A 178 0.59 8.31 -0.03
CA THR A 178 1.91 8.67 0.49
C THR A 178 1.84 8.88 2.01
N PRO A 179 2.85 8.44 2.78
CA PRO A 179 2.94 8.73 4.20
C PRO A 179 2.86 10.22 4.52
N ASP A 180 3.42 11.06 3.66
CA ASP A 180 3.51 12.50 3.87
C ASP A 180 2.13 13.16 3.93
N GLU A 181 1.25 12.81 3.00
CA GLU A 181 -0.13 13.32 2.95
C GLU A 181 -0.96 12.75 4.11
N ASN A 182 -0.91 11.43 4.32
CA ASN A 182 -1.68 10.77 5.38
C ASN A 182 -1.26 11.24 6.78
N ALA A 183 0.03 11.48 7.01
CA ALA A 183 0.54 11.98 8.27
C ALA A 183 0.03 13.39 8.55
N ALA A 184 0.04 14.28 7.55
CA ALA A 184 -0.50 15.63 7.69
C ALA A 184 -2.00 15.58 8.03
N ASP A 185 -2.78 14.74 7.35
CA ASP A 185 -4.21 14.55 7.62
C ASP A 185 -4.47 13.97 9.02
N ALA A 186 -3.65 13.01 9.46
CA ALA A 186 -3.74 12.45 10.80
C ALA A 186 -3.49 13.53 11.87
N CYS A 187 -2.47 14.38 11.69
CA CYS A 187 -2.23 15.52 12.57
C CYS A 187 -3.41 16.49 12.55
N ALA A 188 -3.91 16.85 11.36
CA ALA A 188 -5.01 17.80 11.18
C ALA A 188 -6.33 17.34 11.80
N SER A 189 -6.53 16.02 11.99
CA SER A 189 -7.71 15.48 12.68
C SER A 189 -7.82 15.93 14.14
N CYS A 190 -6.70 16.28 14.78
CA CYS A 190 -6.64 16.82 16.14
C CYS A 190 -6.16 18.28 16.17
N HIS A 191 -5.21 18.63 15.30
CA HIS A 191 -4.61 19.95 15.14
C HIS A 191 -5.23 20.69 13.93
N HIS A 192 -6.55 20.77 13.91
CA HIS A 192 -7.32 21.33 12.79
C HIS A 192 -7.05 22.82 12.50
N ALA A 193 -6.35 23.51 13.40
CA ALA A 193 -5.88 24.89 13.21
C ALA A 193 -4.53 24.98 12.47
N GLY A 194 -3.92 23.85 12.09
CA GLY A 194 -2.62 23.83 11.40
C GLY A 194 -1.45 24.20 12.32
N VAL A 195 -1.60 24.05 13.63
CA VAL A 195 -0.58 24.37 14.64
C VAL A 195 -0.37 23.18 15.57
N TYR A 196 0.87 22.71 15.69
CA TYR A 196 1.23 21.53 16.47
C TYR A 196 1.57 21.84 17.93
N GLU A 197 1.79 23.11 18.27
CA GLU A 197 2.09 23.51 19.65
C GLU A 197 0.92 23.16 20.59
N CYS A 198 1.21 22.32 21.60
CA CYS A 198 0.25 21.87 22.58
C CYS A 198 -0.32 23.03 23.42
N HIS A 199 -1.53 22.84 23.95
CA HIS A 199 -2.18 23.79 24.87
C HIS A 199 -2.46 25.19 24.30
N THR A 200 -2.32 25.38 23.00
CA THR A 200 -2.72 26.60 22.30
C THR A 200 -4.23 26.68 22.08
N CYS A 201 -4.91 25.54 21.92
CA CYS A 201 -6.35 25.46 21.65
C CYS A 201 -7.17 24.56 22.60
N HIS A 202 -6.58 23.50 23.15
CA HIS A 202 -7.25 22.55 24.05
C HIS A 202 -6.40 22.28 25.30
N SER A 203 -7.03 22.24 26.48
CA SER A 203 -6.37 22.04 27.79
C SER A 203 -6.61 20.66 28.35
#